data_AF-A0A3D4UWN0-F1
#
_entry.id   AF-A0A3D4UWN0-F1
#
_cell.length_a   1.000
_cell.length_b   1.000
_cell.length_c   1.000
_cell.angle_alpha   90.00
_cell.angle_beta   90.00
_cell.angle_gamma   90.00
#
_symmetry.space_group_name_H-M   'P 1'
#
loop_
_entity.id
_entity.type
_entity.pdbx_description
1 polymer ?
#
loop_
_entity_poly.entity_id
_entity_poly.type
_entity_poly.pdbx_seq_one_letter_code
_entity_poly.pdbx_strand_id
1 'polypeptide(L)'
;SFGFEFSNGFARLKKEGNHTDYFSLQNERLKEHPMLEGEIQSVTTFTGSAFTYPEEAELILRFKEGDISLEPEIAWQFADTTKTIDLENYAQGAVMNYGKGKLAVFGEAAMFTARDITNENGTFKVGFNSRLAPNNQRFAVRLMRYLVE
;
A
#
# COMPACT_ATOMS: atom_id res chain seq x y z
N SER A 1 -3.40 -18.80 9.61
CA SER A 1 -3.20 -17.38 9.24
C SER A 1 -1.71 -17.08 9.35
N PHE A 2 -1.15 -16.21 8.49
CA PHE A 2 0.25 -15.77 8.57
C PHE A 2 0.48 -14.63 9.57
N GLY A 3 -0.49 -14.35 10.45
CA GLY A 3 -0.41 -13.28 11.45
C GLY A 3 -0.85 -11.90 10.95
N PHE A 4 -1.32 -11.79 9.71
CA PHE A 4 -1.85 -10.55 9.14
C PHE A 4 -3.39 -10.54 9.19
N GLU A 5 -3.97 -9.42 9.61
CA GLU A 5 -5.42 -9.21 9.58
C GLU A 5 -5.74 -7.93 8.82
N PHE A 6 -6.47 -8.07 7.72
CA PHE A 6 -6.82 -6.95 6.86
C PHE A 6 -8.00 -6.15 7.41
N SER A 7 -7.92 -4.83 7.30
CA SER A 7 -9.09 -3.96 7.47
C SER A 7 -10.06 -4.17 6.33
N ASN A 8 -11.36 -4.03 6.61
CA ASN A 8 -12.41 -4.14 5.60
C ASN A 8 -12.81 -2.76 5.09
N GLY A 9 -11.82 -2.00 4.63
CA GLY A 9 -12.02 -0.61 4.29
C GLY A 9 -11.02 -0.04 3.30
N PHE A 10 -11.19 1.26 3.06
CA PHE A 10 -10.39 2.04 2.13
C PHE A 10 -9.38 2.85 2.93
N ALA A 11 -8.13 2.39 2.93
CA ALA A 11 -7.02 3.08 3.57
C ALA A 11 -6.71 4.38 2.82
N ARG A 12 -6.44 5.45 3.58
CA ARG A 12 -6.15 6.79 3.07
C ARG A 12 -5.05 7.43 3.90
N LEU A 13 -4.04 7.97 3.23
CA LEU A 13 -3.06 8.80 3.90
C LEU A 13 -3.66 10.15 4.27
N LYS A 14 -3.28 10.68 5.43
CA LYS A 14 -3.50 12.09 5.78
C LYS A 14 -2.70 12.97 4.84
N LYS A 15 -3.40 13.68 3.96
CA LYS A 15 -2.82 14.59 2.97
C LYS A 15 -3.84 15.64 2.54
N GLU A 16 -3.34 16.73 1.98
CA GLU A 16 -4.18 17.75 1.36
C GLU A 16 -4.64 17.30 -0.03
N GLY A 17 -5.91 17.51 -0.34
CA GLY A 17 -6.48 17.21 -1.65
C GLY A 17 -6.64 15.72 -1.96
N ASN A 18 -7.14 15.44 -3.18
CA ASN A 18 -7.45 14.09 -3.64
C ASN A 18 -6.36 13.55 -4.58
N HIS A 19 -5.14 13.42 -4.06
CA HIS A 19 -4.00 12.85 -4.80
C HIS A 19 -3.89 11.33 -4.58
N THR A 20 -3.01 10.65 -5.33
CA THR A 20 -2.65 9.25 -5.05
C THR A 20 -1.89 9.14 -3.72
N ASP A 21 -1.86 7.96 -3.12
CA ASP A 21 -1.11 7.73 -1.88
C ASP A 21 0.36 7.50 -2.21
N TYR A 22 1.22 8.33 -1.63
CA TYR A 22 2.66 8.36 -1.94
C TYR A 22 3.46 7.95 -0.71
N PHE A 23 4.16 6.83 -0.81
CA PHE A 23 5.03 6.30 0.24
C PHE A 23 6.47 6.55 -0.18
N SER A 24 7.22 7.34 0.60
CA SER A 24 8.62 7.65 0.29
C SER A 24 9.50 7.57 1.53
N LEU A 25 10.81 7.46 1.31
CA LEU A 25 11.78 7.56 2.38
C LEU A 25 11.69 8.95 3.04
N GLN A 26 11.47 9.99 2.24
CA GLN A 26 11.38 11.38 2.70
C GLN A 26 10.18 11.64 3.63
N ASN A 27 9.02 11.06 3.35
CA ASN A 27 7.86 11.17 4.25
C ASN A 27 7.82 10.07 5.32
N GLU A 28 8.87 9.24 5.35
CA GLU A 28 9.09 8.13 6.27
C GLU A 28 8.02 7.04 6.22
N ARG A 29 7.25 6.96 5.12
CA ARG A 29 6.19 5.94 4.95
C ARG A 29 6.69 4.72 4.18
N LEU A 30 7.68 4.91 3.31
CA LEU A 30 8.48 3.81 2.79
C LEU A 30 9.62 3.55 3.78
N LYS A 31 9.74 2.32 4.26
CA LYS A 31 10.83 1.93 5.16
C LYS A 31 12.01 1.44 4.35
N GLU A 32 13.22 1.78 4.80
CA GLU A 32 14.45 1.28 4.19
C GLU A 32 14.49 -0.24 4.26
N HIS A 33 14.89 -0.86 3.15
CA HIS A 33 15.01 -2.31 3.04
C HIS A 33 15.99 -2.62 1.89
N PRO A 34 16.81 -3.69 1.96
CA PRO A 34 17.78 -4.02 0.92
C PRO A 34 17.19 -4.12 -0.49
N MET A 35 15.93 -4.53 -0.63
CA MET A 35 15.26 -4.59 -1.94
C MET A 35 15.03 -3.22 -2.60
N LEU A 36 15.11 -2.12 -1.84
CA LEU A 36 14.85 -0.76 -2.29
C LEU A 36 16.12 0.06 -2.55
N GLU A 37 17.28 -0.47 -2.14
CA GLU A 37 18.54 0.27 -2.12
C GLU A 37 18.92 0.84 -3.50
N GLY A 38 19.49 2.05 -3.46
CA GLY A 38 20.01 2.78 -4.62
C GLY A 38 18.98 3.59 -5.40
N GLU A 39 17.89 2.96 -5.85
CA GLU A 39 17.02 3.55 -6.89
C GLU A 39 15.57 3.81 -6.46
N ILE A 40 15.01 3.05 -5.52
CA ILE A 40 13.60 3.14 -5.16
C ILE A 40 13.44 4.00 -3.90
N GLN A 41 13.22 5.30 -4.10
CA GLN A 41 12.98 6.25 -3.01
C GLN A 41 11.50 6.42 -2.67
N SER A 42 10.61 5.93 -3.53
CA SER A 42 9.17 6.02 -3.33
C SER A 42 8.37 4.98 -4.11
N VAL A 43 7.17 4.66 -3.63
CA VAL A 43 6.17 3.82 -4.27
C VAL A 43 4.81 4.50 -4.15
N THR A 44 3.95 4.35 -5.16
CA THR A 44 2.60 4.95 -5.19
C THR A 44 1.53 3.88 -5.13
N THR A 45 0.51 4.11 -4.32
CA THR A 45 -0.69 3.26 -4.21
C THR A 45 -1.94 4.06 -4.61
N PHE A 46 -3.02 3.35 -4.95
CA PHE A 46 -4.16 3.91 -5.67
C PHE A 46 -5.47 3.70 -4.91
N THR A 47 -5.44 3.90 -3.59
CA THR A 47 -6.35 3.31 -2.60
C THR A 47 -5.89 1.89 -2.24
N GLY A 48 -6.63 1.17 -1.42
CA GLY A 48 -6.32 -0.18 -0.96
C GLY A 48 -6.90 -0.41 0.44
N SER A 49 -6.58 -1.54 1.04
CA SER A 49 -6.80 -1.81 2.45
C SER A 49 -5.51 -1.61 3.25
N ALA A 50 -5.65 -1.71 4.57
CA ALA A 50 -4.55 -1.79 5.51
C ALA A 50 -4.59 -3.15 6.19
N PHE A 51 -3.53 -3.50 6.91
CA PHE A 51 -3.52 -4.68 7.77
C PHE A 51 -2.70 -4.46 9.04
N THR A 52 -3.08 -5.17 10.10
CA THR A 52 -2.19 -5.42 11.24
C THR A 52 -1.21 -6.53 10.87
N TYR A 53 -0.08 -6.58 11.56
CA TYR A 53 1.05 -7.44 11.21
C TYR A 53 1.69 -8.03 12.48
N PRO A 54 2.33 -9.21 12.38
CA PRO A 54 3.05 -9.80 13.49
C PRO A 54 4.40 -9.09 13.73
N GLU A 55 5.02 -9.30 14.90
CA GLU A 55 6.28 -8.64 15.27
C GLU A 55 7.44 -8.99 14.31
N GLU A 56 7.40 -10.18 13.73
CA GLU A 56 8.40 -10.68 12.79
C GLU A 56 8.33 -10.03 11.39
N ALA A 57 7.31 -9.21 11.13
CA ALA A 57 7.15 -8.54 9.85
C ALA A 57 8.02 -7.28 9.73
N GLU A 58 8.81 -7.25 8.66
CA GLU A 58 9.53 -6.05 8.23
C GLU A 58 8.58 -5.18 7.39
N LEU A 59 8.23 -4.02 7.93
CA LEU A 59 7.36 -3.07 7.26
C LEU A 59 8.05 -2.50 6.02
N ILE A 60 7.31 -2.37 4.93
CA ILE A 60 7.73 -1.71 3.70
C ILE A 60 6.94 -0.43 3.49
N LEU A 61 5.61 -0.51 3.57
CA LEU A 61 4.68 0.63 3.44
C LEU A 61 3.93 0.76 4.76
N ARG A 62 4.25 1.78 5.56
CA ARG A 62 3.59 2.02 6.85
C ARG A 62 2.67 3.23 6.81
N PHE A 63 1.62 3.15 7.61
CA PHE A 63 0.80 4.29 7.96
C PHE A 63 1.44 5.07 9.12
N LYS A 64 0.95 6.27 9.38
CA LYS A 64 1.35 7.19 10.46
C LYS A 64 0.09 7.75 11.10
N GLU A 65 0.26 8.37 12.27
CA GLU A 65 -0.81 9.04 13.00
C GLU A 65 -1.67 9.94 12.08
N GLY A 66 -2.98 9.76 12.18
CA GLY A 66 -3.99 10.48 11.40
C GLY A 66 -4.30 9.92 10.01
N ASP A 67 -3.57 8.89 9.55
CA ASP A 67 -4.06 8.07 8.45
C ASP A 67 -5.23 7.22 8.90
N ILE A 68 -6.15 6.95 7.98
CA ILE A 68 -7.42 6.30 8.32
C ILE A 68 -7.83 5.23 7.33
N SER A 69 -8.61 4.26 7.80
CA SER A 69 -9.42 3.40 6.95
C SER A 69 -10.88 3.75 7.11
N LEU A 70 -11.55 4.02 5.99
CA LEU A 70 -13.01 4.14 5.95
C LEU A 70 -13.60 2.75 5.69
N GLU A 71 -14.39 2.23 6.62
CA GLU A 71 -14.99 0.90 6.57
C GLU A 71 -16.50 1.01 6.34
N PRO A 72 -16.96 1.22 5.08
CA PRO A 72 -18.38 1.27 4.78
C PRO A 72 -18.99 -0.14 4.81
N GLU A 73 -20.29 -0.23 5.12
CA GLU A 73 -21.04 -1.49 5.06
C GLU A 73 -21.15 -2.02 3.61
N ILE A 74 -21.27 -1.11 2.64
CA ILE A 74 -21.29 -1.41 1.21
C ILE A 74 -20.08 -0.73 0.57
N ALA A 75 -19.27 -1.50 -0.17
CA ALA A 75 -18.09 -0.97 -0.86
C ALA A 75 -18.44 0.25 -1.71
N TRP A 76 -17.62 1.30 -1.61
CA TRP A 76 -17.76 2.58 -2.31
C TRP A 76 -18.96 3.45 -1.92
N GLN A 77 -19.74 3.07 -0.91
CA GLN A 77 -20.82 3.90 -0.37
C GLN A 77 -20.43 4.48 0.99
N PHE A 78 -19.99 5.74 0.99
CA PHE A 78 -19.57 6.45 2.20
C PHE A 78 -20.71 7.35 2.70
N ALA A 79 -20.91 7.36 4.01
CA ALA A 79 -21.85 8.22 4.71
C ALA A 79 -21.15 8.85 5.93
N ASP A 80 -21.78 9.85 6.54
CA ASP A 80 -21.24 10.50 7.76
C ASP A 80 -21.09 9.51 8.93
N THR A 81 -21.81 8.39 8.88
CA THR A 81 -21.73 7.29 9.84
C THR A 81 -20.71 6.22 9.49
N THR A 82 -19.99 6.34 8.35
CA THR A 82 -18.98 5.36 7.97
C THR A 82 -17.91 5.27 9.06
N LYS A 83 -17.72 4.05 9.56
CA LYS A 83 -16.72 3.75 10.58
C LYS A 83 -15.35 4.15 10.07
N THR A 84 -14.62 4.89 10.91
CA THR A 84 -13.26 5.32 10.64
C THR A 84 -12.33 4.63 11.63
N ILE A 85 -11.30 3.97 11.11
CA ILE A 85 -10.26 3.31 11.90
C ILE A 85 -8.96 4.09 11.76
N ASP A 86 -8.30 4.35 12.88
CA ASP A 86 -6.93 4.91 12.90
C ASP A 86 -5.93 3.84 12.44
N LEU A 87 -5.03 4.24 11.53
CA LEU A 87 -4.05 3.34 10.92
C LEU A 87 -2.63 3.49 11.46
N GLU A 88 -2.36 4.25 12.52
CA GLU A 88 -0.99 4.50 13.01
C GLU A 88 -0.17 3.20 13.20
N ASN A 89 -0.81 2.12 13.66
CA ASN A 89 -0.18 0.81 13.89
C ASN A 89 -0.46 -0.22 12.78
N TYR A 90 -0.89 0.22 11.60
CA TYR A 90 -1.16 -0.63 10.45
C TYR A 90 -0.09 -0.46 9.37
N ALA A 91 -0.08 -1.39 8.41
CA ALA A 91 0.74 -1.33 7.21
C ALA A 91 -0.09 -1.59 5.94
N GLN A 92 0.43 -1.16 4.81
CA GLN A 92 -0.09 -1.49 3.47
C GLN A 92 0.86 -2.43 2.71
N GLY A 93 2.08 -2.63 3.21
CA GLY A 93 3.09 -3.49 2.60
C GLY A 93 4.09 -3.96 3.63
N ALA A 94 4.34 -5.26 3.68
CA ALA A 94 5.30 -5.87 4.60
C ALA A 94 5.91 -7.13 3.98
N VAL A 95 7.10 -7.50 4.45
CA VAL A 95 7.79 -8.76 4.12
C VAL A 95 8.21 -9.48 5.38
N MET A 96 8.33 -10.80 5.33
CA MET A 96 8.88 -11.59 6.45
C MET A 96 9.43 -12.92 5.97
N ASN A 97 10.35 -13.51 6.72
CA ASN A 97 10.69 -14.92 6.52
C ASN A 97 9.58 -15.80 7.11
N TYR A 98 9.24 -16.91 6.44
CA TYR A 98 8.28 -17.89 6.94
C TYR A 98 8.75 -19.31 6.62
N GLY A 99 9.11 -20.05 7.66
CA GLY A 99 9.76 -21.36 7.51
C GLY A 99 11.06 -21.24 6.71
N LYS A 100 11.11 -21.87 5.53
CA LYS A 100 12.28 -21.82 4.61
C LYS A 100 12.13 -20.80 3.47
N GLY A 101 11.02 -20.06 3.45
CA GLY A 101 10.70 -19.12 2.37
C GLY A 101 10.54 -17.71 2.89
N LYS A 102 10.13 -16.83 1.97
CA LYS A 102 9.79 -15.44 2.23
C LYS A 102 8.34 -15.19 1.88
N LEU A 103 7.69 -14.31 2.62
CA LEU A 103 6.34 -13.84 2.39
C LEU A 103 6.39 -12.33 2.14
N ALA A 104 5.57 -11.86 1.19
CA ALA A 104 5.28 -10.46 1.02
C ALA A 104 3.76 -10.25 0.99
N VAL A 105 3.28 -9.26 1.74
CA VAL A 105 1.85 -8.99 1.92
C VAL A 105 1.60 -7.53 1.58
N PHE A 106 0.61 -7.27 0.73
CA PHE A 106 0.24 -5.93 0.30
C PHE A 106 -1.28 -5.73 0.33
N GLY A 107 -1.72 -4.59 0.85
CA GLY A 107 -3.12 -4.16 0.91
C GLY A 107 -3.60 -3.43 -0.33
N GLU A 108 -2.72 -3.21 -1.32
CA GLU A 108 -3.12 -2.57 -2.56
C GLU A 108 -2.76 -3.41 -3.78
N ALA A 109 -3.77 -3.70 -4.61
CA ALA A 109 -3.60 -4.52 -5.79
C ALA A 109 -3.22 -3.69 -7.03
N ALA A 110 -3.83 -2.52 -7.24
CA ALA A 110 -3.65 -1.78 -8.49
C ALA A 110 -2.21 -1.26 -8.67
N MET A 111 -1.47 -1.10 -7.57
CA MET A 111 -0.04 -0.74 -7.59
C MET A 111 0.83 -1.72 -8.40
N PHE A 112 0.40 -2.97 -8.56
CA PHE A 112 1.07 -4.04 -9.31
C PHE A 112 0.44 -4.33 -10.68
N THR A 113 -0.36 -3.42 -11.21
CA THR A 113 -1.08 -3.62 -12.48
C THR A 113 -0.64 -2.63 -13.56
N ALA A 114 -1.12 -2.83 -14.79
CA ALA A 114 -0.98 -1.90 -15.90
C ALA A 114 -2.38 -1.59 -16.47
N ARG A 115 -3.29 -1.10 -15.62
CA ARG A 115 -4.71 -0.93 -15.93
C ARG A 115 -5.10 0.51 -16.17
N ASP A 116 -6.11 0.67 -17.02
CA ASP A 116 -6.88 1.89 -17.17
C ASP A 116 -8.20 1.70 -16.42
N ILE A 117 -8.58 2.67 -15.58
CA ILE A 117 -9.86 2.72 -14.87
C ILE A 117 -10.68 3.84 -15.50
N THR A 118 -11.83 3.51 -16.05
CA THR A 118 -12.77 4.48 -16.63
C THR A 118 -14.01 4.58 -15.75
N ASN A 119 -14.37 5.80 -15.37
CA ASN A 119 -15.61 6.12 -14.67
C ASN A 119 -16.21 7.42 -15.23
N GLU A 120 -17.24 7.95 -14.56
CA GLU A 120 -17.92 9.19 -14.94
C GLU A 120 -16.97 10.41 -15.03
N ASN A 121 -15.86 10.38 -14.30
CA ASN A 121 -14.86 11.44 -14.26
C ASN A 121 -13.73 11.26 -15.31
N GLY A 122 -13.80 10.21 -16.14
CA GLY A 122 -12.85 9.95 -17.22
C GLY A 122 -12.03 8.66 -17.03
N THR A 123 -10.95 8.56 -17.80
CA THR A 123 -10.04 7.40 -17.78
C THR A 123 -8.73 7.75 -17.10
N PHE A 124 -8.37 6.97 -16.08
CA PHE A 124 -7.18 7.15 -15.26
C PHE A 124 -6.27 5.93 -15.40
N LYS A 125 -4.95 6.15 -15.43
CA LYS A 125 -3.95 5.08 -15.45
C LYS A 125 -3.50 4.77 -14.03
N VAL A 126 -3.53 3.50 -13.66
CA VAL A 126 -3.05 2.99 -12.35
C VAL A 126 -1.90 2.02 -12.51
N GLY A 127 -1.13 1.84 -11.44
CA GLY A 127 0.06 1.00 -11.41
C GLY A 127 1.12 1.46 -12.42
N PHE A 128 1.71 0.52 -13.15
CA PHE A 128 2.90 0.69 -14.00
C PHE A 128 2.71 1.68 -15.15
N ASN A 129 1.48 1.89 -15.62
CA ASN A 129 1.18 2.83 -16.69
C ASN A 129 0.92 4.26 -16.19
N SER A 130 0.85 4.46 -14.87
CA SER A 130 0.59 5.76 -14.28
C SER A 130 1.88 6.59 -14.23
N ARG A 131 1.81 7.82 -14.75
CA ARG A 131 2.91 8.80 -14.59
C ARG A 131 3.14 9.18 -13.12
N LEU A 132 2.14 8.96 -12.26
CA LEU A 132 2.23 9.20 -10.82
C LEU A 132 2.99 8.09 -10.08
N ALA A 133 3.24 6.94 -10.73
CA ALA A 133 3.87 5.77 -10.11
C ALA A 133 5.15 5.32 -10.85
N PRO A 134 6.14 6.21 -11.04
CA PRO A 134 7.31 5.94 -11.89
C PRO A 134 8.17 4.76 -11.41
N ASN A 135 8.13 4.44 -10.12
CA ASN A 135 8.98 3.41 -9.51
C ASN A 135 8.27 2.05 -9.35
N ASN A 136 6.95 1.97 -9.52
CA ASN A 136 6.18 0.77 -9.16
C ASN A 136 6.60 -0.47 -9.96
N GLN A 137 6.94 -0.31 -11.25
CA GLN A 137 7.41 -1.44 -12.06
C GLN A 137 8.74 -1.98 -11.54
N ARG A 138 9.69 -1.09 -11.22
CA ARG A 138 11.00 -1.49 -10.67
C ARG A 138 10.84 -2.12 -9.29
N PHE A 139 9.99 -1.54 -8.45
CA PHE A 139 9.63 -2.09 -7.13
C PHE A 139 9.11 -3.52 -7.24
N ALA A 140 8.17 -3.79 -8.15
CA ALA A 140 7.64 -5.14 -8.36
C ALA A 140 8.75 -6.14 -8.75
N VAL A 141 9.66 -5.76 -9.66
CA VAL A 141 10.79 -6.62 -10.06
C VAL A 141 11.73 -6.89 -8.88
N ARG A 142 12.05 -5.86 -8.08
CA ARG A 142 12.93 -6.02 -6.91
C ARG A 142 12.31 -6.89 -5.83
N LEU A 143 11.01 -6.71 -5.57
CA LEU A 143 10.25 -7.55 -4.65
C LEU A 143 10.29 -9.02 -5.10
N MET A 144 10.02 -9.30 -6.37
CA MET A 144 10.03 -10.67 -6.88
C MET A 144 11.42 -11.31 -6.79
N ARG A 145 12.49 -10.55 -7.04
CA ARG A 145 13.87 -11.03 -6.85
C ARG A 145 14.15 -11.36 -5.39
N TYR A 146 13.81 -10.44 -4.48
CA TYR A 146 13.96 -10.66 -3.05
C TYR A 146 13.25 -11.93 -2.57
N LEU A 147 12.07 -12.26 -3.13
CA LEU A 147 11.30 -13.44 -2.73
C LEU A 147 11.92 -14.77 -3.19
N VAL A 148 12.80 -14.77 -4.20
CA VAL A 148 13.43 -15.98 -4.75
C VAL A 148 14.91 -16.13 -4.42
N GLU A 149 15.51 -15.09 -3.83
CA GLU A 149 16.87 -15.07 -3.28
C GLU A 149 16.89 -15.57 -1.82
#